data_AF-A0A356IYQ6-F1
#
_entry.id   AF-A0A356IYQ6-F1
#
_cell.length_a   1.000
_cell.length_b   1.000
_cell.length_c   1.000
_cell.angle_alpha   90.00
_cell.angle_beta   90.00
_cell.angle_gamma   90.00
#
_symmetry.space_group_name_H-M   'P 1'
#
loop_
_entity.id
_entity.type
_entity.pdbx_description
1 polymer ?
#
loop_
_entity_poly.entity_id
_entity_poly.type
_entity_poly.pdbx_seq_one_letter_code
_entity_poly.pdbx_strand_id
1 'polypeptide(L)'
;MTAKKTDWLWDRNIPPQKVKNILADERHPKFIELAALLLARKNTPKEVFKNYLPRDTFFRNWQRIKKKMRQDKWTEDRIIFWQAIHEKLAEIFRGEGITIRSIKTISPESELFRDVGEQIKKLRKQAGLTQNDLAQKLGVSQQVISRVESGRDNVSLLTIKQVVGALGHKVTVQFMPQ
;
A
#
# COMPACT_ATOMS: atom_id res chain seq x y z
N MET A 1 -3.53 -5.34 -41.08
CA MET A 1 -4.11 -4.46 -40.04
C MET A 1 -3.02 -4.11 -39.03
N THR A 2 -2.50 -2.89 -39.11
CA THR A 2 -1.37 -2.43 -38.29
C THR A 2 -1.80 -2.27 -36.82
N ALA A 3 -1.17 -3.01 -35.92
CA ALA A 3 -1.38 -2.85 -34.48
C ALA A 3 -1.04 -1.41 -34.08
N LYS A 4 -2.04 -0.63 -33.65
CA LYS A 4 -1.85 0.73 -33.14
C LYS A 4 -0.82 0.69 -32.02
N LYS A 5 0.38 1.23 -32.26
CA LYS A 5 1.42 1.41 -31.24
C LYS A 5 0.85 2.21 -30.06
N THR A 6 1.33 1.91 -28.86
CA THR A 6 1.03 2.71 -27.67
C THR A 6 1.77 4.04 -27.81
N ASP A 7 1.05 5.06 -28.26
CA ASP A 7 1.53 6.42 -28.56
C ASP A 7 2.44 7.03 -27.47
N TRP A 8 2.17 6.77 -26.19
CA TRP A 8 2.94 7.31 -25.08
C TRP A 8 4.14 6.45 -24.63
N LEU A 9 4.34 5.27 -25.24
CA LEU A 9 5.36 4.29 -24.85
C LEU A 9 6.38 4.03 -25.98
N TRP A 10 6.60 5.03 -26.83
CA TRP A 10 7.41 4.93 -28.06
C TRP A 10 8.88 4.54 -27.81
N ASP A 11 9.40 4.79 -26.62
CA ASP A 11 10.76 4.49 -26.17
C ASP A 11 10.93 3.07 -25.60
N ARG A 12 9.83 2.33 -25.38
CA ARG A 12 9.86 0.97 -24.84
C ARG A 12 9.23 -0.01 -25.81
N ASN A 13 9.95 -1.09 -26.11
CA ASN A 13 9.46 -2.16 -26.97
C ASN A 13 8.49 -3.11 -26.24
N ILE A 14 7.38 -2.58 -25.71
CA ILE A 14 6.35 -3.36 -25.02
C ILE A 14 5.06 -3.34 -25.86
N PRO A 15 4.49 -4.50 -26.22
CA PRO A 15 3.24 -4.57 -26.97
C PRO A 15 2.07 -3.88 -26.23
N PRO A 16 1.18 -3.14 -26.92
CA PRO A 16 0.05 -2.44 -26.31
C PRO A 16 -0.84 -3.33 -25.43
N GLN A 17 -1.08 -4.57 -25.88
CA GLN A 17 -1.89 -5.54 -25.14
C GLN A 17 -1.23 -5.94 -23.82
N LYS A 18 0.10 -6.09 -23.81
CA LYS A 18 0.87 -6.43 -22.61
C LYS A 18 0.84 -5.29 -21.59
N VAL A 19 0.91 -4.03 -22.06
CA VAL A 19 0.75 -2.84 -21.20
C VAL A 19 -0.62 -2.84 -20.53
N LYS A 20 -1.70 -3.07 -21.30
CA LYS A 20 -3.05 -3.14 -20.77
C LYS A 20 -3.22 -4.26 -19.74
N ASN A 21 -2.67 -5.44 -20.00
CA ASN A 21 -2.72 -6.56 -19.06
C ASN A 21 -2.00 -6.22 -17.74
N ILE A 22 -0.84 -5.56 -17.81
CA ILE A 22 -0.11 -5.14 -16.60
C ILE A 22 -0.88 -4.06 -15.83
N LEU A 23 -1.46 -3.08 -16.52
CA LEU A 23 -2.24 -2.01 -15.88
C LEU A 23 -3.61 -2.49 -15.37
N ALA A 24 -4.09 -3.65 -15.83
CA ALA A 24 -5.28 -4.30 -15.31
C ALA A 24 -5.02 -5.08 -14.00
N ASP A 25 -3.77 -5.43 -13.71
CA ASP A 25 -3.38 -6.16 -12.49
C ASP A 25 -2.61 -5.24 -11.51
N GLU A 26 -3.33 -4.76 -10.50
CA GLU A 26 -2.80 -3.86 -9.47
C GLU A 26 -1.70 -4.48 -8.58
N ARG A 27 -1.57 -5.81 -8.62
CA ARG A 27 -0.55 -6.58 -7.88
C ARG A 27 0.69 -6.86 -8.73
N HIS A 28 0.63 -6.64 -10.03
CA HIS A 28 1.75 -6.91 -10.92
C HIS A 28 2.96 -6.03 -10.53
N PRO A 29 4.19 -6.58 -10.43
CA PRO A 29 5.38 -5.82 -10.00
C PRO A 29 5.65 -4.54 -10.79
N LYS A 30 5.34 -4.56 -12.10
CA LYS A 30 5.51 -3.42 -13.01
C LYS A 30 4.31 -2.45 -13.07
N PHE A 31 3.23 -2.71 -12.34
CA PHE A 31 2.03 -1.87 -12.38
C PHE A 31 2.34 -0.41 -12.04
N ILE A 32 3.01 -0.17 -10.91
CA ILE A 32 3.31 1.19 -10.42
C ILE A 32 4.23 1.93 -11.38
N GLU A 33 5.23 1.25 -11.93
CA GLU A 33 6.17 1.83 -12.89
C GLU A 33 5.45 2.30 -14.16
N LEU A 34 4.62 1.42 -14.77
CA LEU A 34 3.89 1.76 -15.99
C LEU A 34 2.78 2.77 -15.74
N ALA A 35 2.10 2.71 -14.59
CA ALA A 35 1.07 3.69 -14.24
C ALA A 35 1.69 5.08 -14.03
N ALA A 36 2.81 5.18 -13.32
CA ALA A 36 3.54 6.44 -13.16
C ALA A 36 3.98 7.01 -14.52
N LEU A 37 4.53 6.17 -15.39
CA LEU A 37 4.94 6.57 -16.73
C LEU A 37 3.77 7.05 -17.61
N LEU A 38 2.63 6.34 -17.54
CA LEU A 38 1.40 6.71 -18.24
C LEU A 38 0.95 8.11 -17.81
N LEU A 39 0.85 8.36 -16.50
CA LEU A 39 0.37 9.63 -15.96
C LEU A 39 1.37 10.79 -16.14
N ALA A 40 2.67 10.50 -16.19
CA ALA A 40 3.68 11.50 -16.51
C ALA A 40 3.53 12.01 -17.96
N ARG A 41 3.14 11.13 -18.89
CA ARG A 41 3.12 11.44 -20.32
C ARG A 41 1.75 11.81 -20.87
N LYS A 42 0.67 11.30 -20.27
CA LYS A 42 -0.72 11.61 -20.65
C LYS A 42 -1.34 12.51 -19.59
N ASN A 43 -2.07 13.53 -20.02
CA ASN A 43 -2.81 14.46 -19.17
C ASN A 43 -4.31 14.52 -19.53
N THR A 44 -4.82 13.49 -20.21
CA THR A 44 -6.24 13.41 -20.62
C THR A 44 -6.95 12.33 -19.79
N PRO A 45 -7.63 12.69 -18.68
CA PRO A 45 -8.26 11.73 -17.77
C PRO A 45 -9.25 10.79 -18.45
N LYS A 46 -10.06 11.31 -19.40
CA LYS A 46 -11.03 10.49 -20.14
C LYS A 46 -10.36 9.36 -20.92
N GLU A 47 -9.22 9.62 -21.57
CA GLU A 47 -8.48 8.61 -22.32
C GLU A 47 -7.82 7.60 -21.38
N VAL A 48 -7.14 8.09 -20.34
CA VAL A 48 -6.43 7.27 -19.35
C VAL A 48 -7.39 6.30 -18.67
N PHE A 49 -8.52 6.80 -18.16
CA PHE A 49 -9.48 5.99 -17.42
C PHE A 49 -10.26 5.02 -18.30
N LYS A 50 -10.52 5.39 -19.56
CA LYS A 50 -11.24 4.52 -20.49
C LYS A 50 -10.38 3.37 -21.01
N ASN A 51 -9.10 3.64 -21.27
CA ASN A 51 -8.28 2.71 -22.07
C ASN A 51 -7.21 1.96 -21.29
N TYR A 52 -6.83 2.43 -20.10
CA TYR A 52 -5.63 1.96 -19.40
C TYR A 52 -5.80 1.74 -17.90
N LEU A 53 -6.30 2.74 -17.16
CA LEU A 53 -6.26 2.74 -15.70
C LEU A 53 -7.63 3.14 -15.13
N PRO A 54 -8.53 2.19 -14.81
CA PRO A 54 -9.87 2.50 -14.28
C PRO A 54 -9.85 3.48 -13.10
N ARG A 55 -10.92 4.27 -12.94
CA ARG A 55 -10.98 5.37 -11.94
C ARG A 55 -10.74 4.89 -10.51
N ASP A 56 -11.33 3.76 -10.16
CA ASP A 56 -11.20 3.14 -8.85
C ASP A 56 -9.80 2.57 -8.62
N THR A 57 -9.22 1.91 -9.63
CA THR A 57 -7.82 1.43 -9.63
C THR A 57 -6.83 2.58 -9.48
N PHE A 58 -7.00 3.67 -10.24
CA PHE A 58 -6.21 4.90 -10.12
C PHE A 58 -6.31 5.45 -8.69
N PHE A 59 -7.53 5.62 -8.17
CA PHE A 59 -7.78 6.17 -6.85
C PHE A 59 -7.12 5.34 -5.74
N ARG A 60 -7.30 4.01 -5.77
CA ARG A 60 -6.71 3.10 -4.76
C ARG A 60 -5.19 3.12 -4.73
N ASN A 61 -4.55 3.34 -5.88
CA ASN A 61 -3.09 3.27 -6.02
C ASN A 61 -2.40 4.63 -6.12
N TRP A 62 -3.15 5.73 -6.10
CA TRP A 62 -2.62 7.08 -6.36
C TRP A 62 -1.41 7.42 -5.50
N GLN A 63 -1.41 7.13 -4.20
CA GLN A 63 -0.28 7.42 -3.31
C GLN A 63 1.00 6.67 -3.73
N ARG A 64 0.88 5.41 -4.17
CA ARG A 64 2.01 4.60 -4.66
C ARG A 64 2.55 5.16 -5.98
N ILE A 65 1.65 5.51 -6.90
CA ILE A 65 1.98 6.07 -8.20
C ILE A 65 2.64 7.44 -8.04
N LYS A 66 2.06 8.33 -7.22
CA LYS A 66 2.60 9.65 -6.87
C LYS A 66 3.99 9.55 -6.25
N LYS A 67 4.20 8.62 -5.31
CA LYS A 67 5.54 8.38 -4.72
C LYS A 67 6.56 7.99 -5.80
N LYS A 68 6.16 7.18 -6.78
CA LYS A 68 7.04 6.81 -7.90
C LYS A 68 7.32 7.99 -8.82
N MET A 69 6.29 8.77 -9.19
CA MET A 69 6.45 9.96 -10.05
C MET A 69 7.41 10.99 -9.43
N ARG A 70 7.34 11.22 -8.11
CA ARG A 70 8.23 12.14 -7.39
C ARG A 70 9.72 11.79 -7.45
N GLN A 71 10.07 10.55 -7.82
CA GLN A 71 11.47 10.18 -8.04
C GLN A 71 12.03 10.86 -9.31
N ASP A 72 11.16 11.26 -10.23
CA ASP A 72 11.50 11.95 -11.47
C ASP A 72 11.16 13.45 -11.36
N LYS A 73 12.20 14.29 -11.21
CA LYS A 73 12.07 15.76 -11.01
C LYS A 73 11.25 16.51 -12.07
N TRP A 74 11.08 15.92 -13.26
CA TRP A 74 10.40 16.52 -14.41
C TRP A 74 8.88 16.29 -14.43
N THR A 75 8.30 15.73 -13.37
CA THR A 75 6.87 15.33 -13.34
C THR A 75 5.99 16.17 -12.42
N GLU A 76 6.52 17.24 -11.80
CA GLU A 76 5.82 18.00 -10.75
C GLU A 76 4.46 18.56 -11.22
N ASP A 77 4.40 19.20 -12.40
CA ASP A 77 3.14 19.73 -12.97
C ASP A 77 2.10 18.62 -13.21
N ARG A 78 2.56 17.43 -13.62
CA ARG A 78 1.70 16.27 -13.84
C ARG A 78 1.19 15.72 -12.52
N ILE A 79 2.02 15.70 -11.49
CA ILE A 79 1.61 15.29 -10.14
C ILE A 79 0.51 16.21 -9.63
N ILE A 80 0.66 17.54 -9.77
CA ILE A 80 -0.34 18.53 -9.37
C ILE A 80 -1.65 18.29 -10.13
N PHE A 81 -1.58 18.14 -11.46
CA PHE A 81 -2.75 17.88 -12.29
C PHE A 81 -3.50 16.61 -11.85
N TRP A 82 -2.80 15.48 -11.70
CA TRP A 82 -3.42 14.22 -11.32
C TRP A 82 -3.87 14.18 -9.86
N GLN A 83 -3.24 14.97 -8.98
CA GLN A 83 -3.70 15.18 -7.61
C GLN A 83 -5.07 15.85 -7.58
N ALA A 84 -5.30 16.90 -8.39
CA ALA A 84 -6.60 17.55 -8.50
C ALA A 84 -7.68 16.59 -9.04
N ILE A 85 -7.34 15.74 -10.02
CA ILE A 85 -8.25 14.70 -10.52
C ILE A 85 -8.58 13.68 -9.42
N HIS A 86 -7.60 13.28 -8.62
CA HIS A 86 -7.81 12.38 -7.49
C HIS A 86 -8.75 12.99 -6.44
N GLU A 87 -8.58 14.27 -6.10
CA GLU A 87 -9.45 14.99 -5.16
C GLU A 87 -10.90 15.08 -5.67
N LYS A 88 -11.08 15.41 -6.95
CA LYS A 88 -12.40 15.40 -7.59
C LYS A 88 -13.07 14.02 -7.56
N LEU A 89 -12.31 12.95 -7.76
CA LEU A 89 -12.83 11.59 -7.62
C LEU A 89 -13.22 11.27 -6.17
N ALA A 90 -12.46 11.76 -5.18
CA ALA A 90 -12.81 11.59 -3.77
C ALA A 90 -14.14 12.26 -3.42
N GLU A 91 -14.45 13.42 -4.01
CA GLU A 91 -15.73 14.11 -3.85
C GLU A 91 -16.88 13.30 -4.45
N ILE A 92 -16.70 12.81 -5.69
CA ILE A 92 -17.70 11.99 -6.38
C ILE A 92 -18.01 10.72 -5.56
N PHE A 93 -16.98 9.98 -5.15
CA PHE A 93 -17.19 8.74 -4.37
C PHE A 93 -17.84 9.01 -3.01
N ARG A 94 -17.52 10.14 -2.35
CA ARG A 94 -18.21 10.55 -1.12
C ARG A 94 -19.69 10.86 -1.38
N GLY A 95 -20.02 11.58 -2.44
CA GLY A 95 -21.40 11.89 -2.83
C GLY A 95 -22.21 10.65 -3.20
N GLU A 96 -21.56 9.62 -3.74
CA GLU A 96 -22.16 8.33 -4.09
C GLU A 96 -22.19 7.33 -2.90
N GLY A 97 -21.66 7.70 -1.74
CA GLY A 97 -21.55 6.81 -0.57
C GLY A 97 -20.53 5.67 -0.72
N ILE A 98 -19.66 5.72 -1.72
CA ILE A 98 -18.66 4.69 -2.02
C ILE A 98 -17.40 4.92 -1.17
N THR A 99 -17.08 3.97 -0.29
CA THR A 99 -15.82 3.98 0.47
C THR A 99 -14.74 3.24 -0.30
N ILE A 100 -13.85 3.96 -0.98
CA ILE A 100 -12.67 3.36 -1.64
C ILE A 100 -11.47 3.39 -0.70
N ARG A 101 -11.04 2.22 -0.21
CA ARG A 101 -9.83 2.06 0.60
C ARG A 101 -8.61 2.01 -0.32
N SER A 102 -7.58 2.83 -0.05
CA SER A 102 -6.29 2.71 -0.74
C SER A 102 -5.74 1.29 -0.60
N ILE A 103 -5.13 0.73 -1.65
CA ILE A 103 -4.36 -0.50 -1.48
C ILE A 103 -3.16 -0.16 -0.61
N LYS A 104 -3.23 -0.55 0.67
CA LYS A 104 -2.07 -0.67 1.52
C LYS A 104 -1.27 -1.82 0.93
N THR A 105 -0.23 -1.53 0.15
CA THR A 105 0.73 -2.55 -0.29
C THR A 105 1.10 -3.35 0.96
N ILE A 106 0.90 -4.67 0.95
CA ILE A 106 1.62 -5.54 1.88
C ILE A 106 3.06 -5.41 1.41
N SER A 107 3.80 -4.46 1.99
CA SER A 107 5.23 -4.39 1.79
C SER A 107 5.87 -5.56 2.57
N PRO A 108 7.04 -6.09 2.19
CA PRO A 108 7.71 -7.12 2.97
C PRO A 108 7.86 -6.76 4.45
N GLU A 109 8.04 -5.46 4.75
CA GLU A 109 8.04 -4.94 6.12
C GLU A 109 6.67 -5.04 6.78
N SER A 110 5.57 -4.80 6.05
CA SER A 110 4.20 -5.00 6.56
C SER A 110 3.88 -6.48 6.80
N GLU A 111 4.52 -7.40 6.09
CA GLU A 111 4.38 -8.84 6.34
C GLU A 111 5.11 -9.21 7.64
N LEU A 112 6.37 -8.77 7.79
CA LEU A 112 7.13 -8.92 9.04
C LEU A 112 6.37 -8.36 10.26
N PHE A 113 5.81 -7.15 10.16
CA PHE A 113 5.07 -6.54 11.27
C PHE A 113 3.81 -7.32 11.62
N ARG A 114 3.10 -7.87 10.62
CA ARG A 114 1.93 -8.73 10.84
C ARG A 114 2.30 -10.05 11.50
N ASP A 115 3.38 -10.67 11.06
CA ASP A 115 3.83 -11.94 11.62
C ASP A 115 4.21 -11.79 13.10
N VAL A 116 4.95 -10.74 13.44
CA VAL A 116 5.26 -10.40 14.83
C VAL A 116 4.00 -10.11 15.63
N GLY A 117 3.07 -9.31 15.08
CA GLY A 117 1.80 -8.96 15.74
C GLY A 117 0.91 -10.18 16.04
N GLU A 118 0.77 -11.10 15.07
CA GLU A 118 -0.01 -12.33 15.26
C GLU A 118 0.67 -13.30 16.23
N GLN A 119 2.01 -13.39 16.25
CA GLN A 119 2.72 -14.16 17.27
C GLN A 119 2.43 -13.64 18.68
N ILE A 120 2.54 -12.32 18.91
CA ILE A 120 2.22 -11.71 20.20
C ILE A 120 0.77 -11.99 20.60
N LYS A 121 -0.17 -11.82 19.67
CA LYS A 121 -1.60 -12.10 19.89
C LYS A 121 -1.86 -13.55 20.25
N LYS A 122 -1.14 -14.50 19.63
CA LYS A 122 -1.21 -15.92 19.96
C LYS A 122 -0.72 -16.18 21.38
N LEU A 123 0.44 -15.64 21.77
CA LEU A 123 0.98 -15.77 23.12
C LEU A 123 0.02 -15.17 24.17
N ARG A 124 -0.57 -14.00 23.90
CA ARG A 124 -1.57 -13.39 24.78
C ARG A 124 -2.78 -14.31 24.99
N LYS A 125 -3.32 -14.87 23.90
CA LYS A 125 -4.45 -15.79 23.96
C LYS A 125 -4.10 -17.07 24.72
N GLN A 126 -2.89 -17.60 24.55
CA GLN A 126 -2.41 -18.76 25.31
C GLN A 126 -2.30 -18.46 26.82
N ALA A 127 -1.99 -17.22 27.19
CA ALA A 127 -2.02 -16.75 28.57
C ALA A 127 -3.44 -16.45 29.10
N GLY A 128 -4.50 -16.65 28.29
CA GLY A 128 -5.89 -16.41 28.70
C GLY A 128 -6.26 -14.93 28.89
N LEU A 129 -5.44 -13.99 28.41
CA LEU A 129 -5.62 -12.56 28.65
C LEU A 129 -6.40 -11.90 27.51
N THR A 130 -7.23 -10.91 27.83
CA THR A 130 -7.75 -9.95 26.84
C THR A 130 -6.67 -8.90 26.50
N GLN A 131 -6.89 -8.12 25.43
CA GLN A 131 -5.98 -7.00 25.12
C GLN A 131 -5.96 -5.96 26.24
N ASN A 132 -7.09 -5.77 26.95
CA ASN A 132 -7.16 -4.86 28.07
C ASN A 132 -6.36 -5.40 29.27
N ASP A 133 -6.44 -6.70 29.57
CA ASP A 133 -5.70 -7.30 30.68
C ASP A 133 -4.19 -7.20 30.46
N LEU A 134 -3.72 -7.46 29.25
CA LEU A 134 -2.32 -7.28 28.88
C LEU A 134 -1.89 -5.81 28.98
N ALA A 135 -2.77 -4.88 28.58
CA ALA A 135 -2.52 -3.45 28.68
C ALA A 135 -2.37 -2.99 30.14
N GLN A 136 -3.28 -3.44 31.01
CA GLN A 136 -3.22 -3.19 32.46
C GLN A 136 -1.93 -3.74 33.07
N LYS A 137 -1.56 -4.98 32.71
CA LYS A 137 -0.32 -5.61 33.17
C LYS A 137 0.95 -4.83 32.77
N LEU A 138 0.89 -4.13 31.64
CA LEU A 138 1.99 -3.33 31.10
C LEU A 138 1.93 -1.85 31.46
N GLY A 139 0.86 -1.38 32.12
CA GLY A 139 0.67 0.05 32.41
C GLY A 139 0.47 0.91 31.17
N VAL A 140 -0.13 0.37 30.09
CA VAL A 140 -0.39 1.08 28.82
C VAL A 140 -1.88 1.05 28.47
N SER A 141 -2.29 1.82 27.46
CA SER A 141 -3.69 1.75 26.98
C SER A 141 -3.94 0.50 26.12
N GLN A 142 -5.18 0.01 26.10
CA GLN A 142 -5.59 -1.11 25.25
C GLN A 142 -5.31 -0.84 23.76
N GLN A 143 -5.36 0.44 23.34
CA GLN A 143 -5.04 0.86 21.98
C GLN A 143 -3.57 0.60 21.62
N VAL A 144 -2.65 0.69 22.58
CA VAL A 144 -1.24 0.33 22.38
C VAL A 144 -1.13 -1.15 22.04
N ILE A 145 -1.79 -2.03 22.81
CA ILE A 145 -1.79 -3.47 22.55
C ILE A 145 -2.46 -3.80 21.22
N SER A 146 -3.58 -3.16 20.91
CA SER A 146 -4.27 -3.32 19.62
C SER A 146 -3.36 -2.93 18.45
N ARG A 147 -2.63 -1.82 18.55
CA ARG A 147 -1.66 -1.41 17.52
C ARG A 147 -0.55 -2.44 17.34
N VAL A 148 0.04 -2.92 18.44
CA VAL A 148 1.08 -3.96 18.43
C VAL A 148 0.59 -5.24 17.75
N GLU A 149 -0.56 -5.76 18.15
CA GLU A 149 -1.10 -7.02 17.60
C GLU A 149 -1.58 -6.88 16.15
N SER A 150 -1.95 -5.67 15.72
CA SER A 150 -2.46 -5.45 14.35
C SER A 150 -1.37 -5.51 13.27
N GLY A 151 -0.08 -5.39 13.66
CA GLY A 151 1.05 -5.32 12.73
C GLY A 151 0.95 -4.16 11.74
N ARG A 152 0.21 -3.09 12.08
CA ARG A 152 -0.04 -1.96 11.17
C ARG A 152 1.08 -0.93 11.15
N ASP A 153 1.86 -0.89 12.23
CA ASP A 153 2.92 0.08 12.51
C ASP A 153 4.25 -0.65 12.80
N ASN A 154 5.37 0.04 12.56
CA ASN A 154 6.69 -0.44 12.95
C ASN A 154 6.86 -0.26 14.47
N VAL A 155 6.66 -1.34 15.23
CA VAL A 155 6.82 -1.35 16.69
C VAL A 155 8.30 -1.55 17.03
N SER A 156 8.81 -0.75 17.98
CA SER A 156 10.20 -0.88 18.40
C SER A 156 10.50 -2.26 19.01
N LEU A 157 11.72 -2.77 18.83
CA LEU A 157 12.17 -4.02 19.47
C LEU A 157 12.06 -3.96 21.00
N LEU A 158 12.23 -2.78 21.61
CA LEU A 158 12.08 -2.59 23.05
C LEU A 158 10.64 -2.83 23.50
N THR A 159 9.66 -2.29 22.77
CA THR A 159 8.24 -2.52 23.05
C THR A 159 7.87 -3.99 22.86
N ILE A 160 8.37 -4.64 21.79
CA ILE A 160 8.15 -6.08 21.57
C ILE A 160 8.71 -6.88 22.75
N LYS A 161 9.94 -6.58 23.20
CA LYS A 161 10.56 -7.22 24.37
C LYS A 161 9.73 -7.04 25.64
N GLN A 162 9.19 -5.85 25.89
CA GLN A 162 8.34 -5.58 27.06
C GLN A 162 7.05 -6.40 27.02
N VAL A 163 6.35 -6.39 25.88
CA VAL A 163 5.09 -7.11 25.71
C VAL A 163 5.28 -8.62 25.84
N VAL A 164 6.26 -9.17 25.13
CA VAL A 164 6.59 -10.61 25.16
C VAL A 164 7.09 -11.02 26.55
N GLY A 165 7.84 -10.15 27.23
CA GLY A 165 8.27 -10.36 28.62
C GLY A 165 7.11 -10.40 29.61
N ALA A 166 6.10 -9.53 29.47
CA ALA A 166 4.88 -9.57 30.29
C ALA A 166 4.05 -10.85 30.06
N LEU A 167 4.24 -11.51 28.93
CA LEU A 167 3.66 -12.81 28.62
C LEU A 167 4.54 -14.00 29.05
N GLY A 168 5.70 -13.76 29.68
CA GLY A 168 6.60 -14.81 30.19
C GLY A 168 7.56 -15.39 29.14
N HIS A 169 7.76 -14.70 28.02
CA HIS A 169 8.59 -15.17 26.91
C HIS A 169 9.82 -14.27 26.69
N LYS A 170 10.79 -14.77 25.91
CA LYS A 170 11.99 -14.03 25.47
C LYS A 170 11.97 -13.84 23.96
N VAL A 171 12.56 -12.74 23.49
CA VAL A 171 12.69 -12.40 22.06
C VAL A 171 14.11 -12.71 21.60
N THR A 172 14.23 -13.43 20.48
CA THR A 172 15.50 -13.71 19.79
C THR A 172 15.38 -13.28 18.33
N VAL A 173 16.41 -12.63 17.79
CA VAL A 173 16.47 -12.24 16.37
C VAL A 173 17.50 -13.14 15.67
N GLN A 174 17.11 -13.75 14.55
CA GLN A 174 17.96 -14.61 13.74
C GLN A 174 17.97 -14.09 12.29
N PHE A 175 19.12 -14.20 11.62
CA PHE A 175 19.28 -13.83 10.22
C PHE A 175 19.36 -15.10 9.37
N MET A 176 18.58 -15.15 8.30
CA MET A 176 18.55 -16.27 7.35
C MET A 176 18.98 -15.79 5.96
N PRO A 177 19.66 -16.62 5.16
CA PRO A 177 19.97 -16.28 3.76
C PRO A 177 18.68 -16.09 2.95
N GLN A 178 18.72 -15.20 1.97
CA GLN A 178 17.60 -14.92 1.05
C GLN A 178 17.60 -15.87 -0.14
#